data_AF-A0A537KUG0-F1
#
_entry.id   AF-A0A537KUG0-F1
#
_cell.length_a   1.000
_cell.length_b   1.000
_cell.length_c   1.000
_cell.angle_alpha   90.00
_cell.angle_beta   90.00
_cell.angle_gamma   90.00
#
_symmetry.space_group_name_H-M   'P 1'
#
loop_
_entity.id
_entity.type
_entity.pdbx_description
1 polymer ?
#
loop_
_entity_poly.entity_id
_entity_poly.type
_entity_poly.pdbx_seq_one_letter_code
_entity_poly.pdbx_strand_id
1 'polypeptide(L)'
;MFFLMRTAFWLSIVILLLPTPDSMKTPEPGIGAAQAVTAASATVSDMSQFCTRQPEACQVGSHALTYLGNKAIASTKWLYEKFAAKTEHPAAAPAKALAETDSQNTLTQADTAPAWRGAQPQRQAEARRSQ
;
A
#
# COMPACT_ATOMS: atom_id res chain seq x y z
N MET A 1 1.96 -11.22 -5.43
CA MET A 1 0.51 -11.52 -5.32
C MET A 1 -0.23 -10.65 -4.29
N PHE A 2 0.15 -9.38 -4.07
CA PHE A 2 -0.53 -8.48 -3.10
C PHE A 2 -1.64 -7.62 -3.72
N PHE A 3 -1.82 -7.70 -5.05
CA PHE A 3 -2.83 -6.93 -5.77
C PHE A 3 -4.25 -7.30 -5.32
N LEU A 4 -4.55 -8.61 -5.26
CA LEU A 4 -5.89 -9.10 -4.89
C LEU A 4 -6.31 -8.66 -3.49
N MET A 5 -5.38 -8.69 -2.52
CA MET A 5 -5.68 -8.24 -1.16
C MET A 5 -5.93 -6.73 -1.09
N ARG A 6 -5.13 -5.93 -1.82
CA ARG A 6 -5.35 -4.48 -1.91
C ARG A 6 -6.68 -4.16 -2.60
N THR A 7 -6.97 -4.79 -3.73
CA THR A 7 -8.23 -4.56 -4.45
C THR A 7 -9.43 -5.02 -3.64
N ALA A 8 -9.36 -6.18 -2.98
CA ALA A 8 -10.44 -6.66 -2.12
C ALA A 8 -10.68 -5.72 -0.93
N PHE A 9 -9.62 -5.25 -0.28
CA PHE A 9 -9.70 -4.26 0.80
C PHE A 9 -10.35 -2.95 0.33
N TRP A 10 -9.86 -2.37 -0.78
CA TRP A 10 -10.40 -1.12 -1.31
C TRP A 10 -11.85 -1.27 -1.79
N LEU A 11 -12.19 -2.37 -2.45
CA LEU A 11 -13.56 -2.66 -2.85
C LEU A 11 -14.49 -2.80 -1.65
N SER A 12 -14.07 -3.48 -0.59
CA SER A 12 -14.87 -3.62 0.62
C SER A 12 -15.18 -2.27 1.26
N ILE A 13 -14.21 -1.36 1.34
CA ILE A 13 -14.43 -0.01 1.89
C ILE A 13 -15.40 0.78 1.02
N VAL A 14 -15.21 0.76 -0.31
CA VAL A 14 -16.07 1.47 -1.26
C VAL A 14 -17.51 0.97 -1.16
N ILE A 15 -17.71 -0.35 -1.14
CA ILE A 15 -19.03 -0.98 -1.00
C ILE A 15 -19.70 -0.57 0.31
N LEU A 16 -18.95 -0.46 1.41
CA LEU A 16 -19.48 -0.02 2.71
C LEU A 16 -19.92 1.46 2.69
N LEU A 17 -19.22 2.29 1.91
CA LEU A 17 -19.52 3.72 1.79
C LEU A 17 -20.65 4.01 0.79
N LEU A 18 -20.97 3.06 -0.10
CA LEU A 18 -22.00 3.24 -1.11
C LEU A 18 -23.40 3.19 -0.46
N PRO A 19 -24.26 4.18 -0.72
CA PRO A 19 -25.64 4.14 -0.26
C PRO A 19 -26.40 3.05 -1.02
N THR A 20 -27.11 2.18 -0.29
CA THR A 20 -28.01 1.19 -0.88
C THR A 20 -29.19 1.86 -1.59
N PRO A 21 -29.44 1.57 -2.88
CA PRO A 21 -30.56 2.15 -3.62
C PRO A 21 -31.91 1.63 -3.11
N ASP A 22 -32.94 2.48 -3.18
CA ASP A 22 -34.28 2.16 -2.66
C ASP A 22 -34.92 0.92 -3.31
N SER A 23 -34.53 0.59 -4.54
CA SER A 23 -34.96 -0.61 -5.28
C SER A 23 -34.38 -1.93 -4.74
N MET A 24 -33.38 -1.88 -3.85
CA MET A 24 -32.83 -3.04 -3.14
C MET A 24 -33.40 -3.19 -1.72
N LYS A 25 -34.35 -2.34 -1.30
CA LYS A 25 -35.13 -2.54 -0.08
C LYS A 25 -36.17 -3.64 -0.30
N THR A 26 -35.72 -4.87 -0.52
CA THR A 26 -36.58 -6.04 -0.38
C THR A 26 -36.94 -6.21 1.11
N PRO A 27 -38.13 -6.72 1.46
CA PRO A 27 -38.54 -6.95 2.86
C PRO A 27 -37.71 -8.01 3.60
N GLU A 28 -36.74 -8.64 2.93
CA GLU A 28 -35.80 -9.55 3.56
C GLU A 28 -35.00 -8.82 4.64
N PRO A 29 -34.81 -9.42 5.82
CA PRO A 29 -34.02 -8.83 6.89
C PRO A 29 -32.57 -8.76 6.43
N GLY A 30 -32.19 -7.65 5.79
CA GLY A 30 -30.81 -7.37 5.43
C GLY A 30 -29.92 -7.57 6.65
N ILE A 31 -28.79 -8.25 6.46
CA ILE A 31 -27.83 -8.50 7.53
C ILE A 31 -27.38 -7.14 8.05
N GLY A 32 -27.93 -6.73 9.20
CA GLY A 32 -27.61 -5.44 9.80
C GLY A 32 -26.14 -5.39 10.22
N ALA A 33 -25.57 -4.19 10.31
CA ALA A 33 -24.18 -4.01 10.76
C ALA A 33 -23.90 -4.73 12.09
N ALA A 34 -24.87 -4.74 13.02
CA ALA A 34 -24.79 -5.47 14.27
C ALA A 34 -24.68 -7.00 14.08
N GLN A 35 -25.42 -7.58 13.12
CA GLN A 35 -25.33 -9.01 12.80
C GLN A 35 -23.99 -9.34 12.15
N ALA A 36 -23.48 -8.48 11.27
CA ALA A 36 -22.16 -8.65 10.66
C ALA A 36 -21.03 -8.59 11.70
N VAL A 37 -21.09 -7.64 12.64
CA VAL A 37 -20.14 -7.56 13.76
C VAL A 37 -20.22 -8.80 14.66
N THR A 38 -21.43 -9.30 14.91
CA THR A 38 -21.64 -10.52 15.70
C THR A 38 -21.09 -11.77 14.99
N ALA A 39 -21.23 -11.86 13.67
CA ALA A 39 -20.65 -12.96 12.90
C ALA A 39 -19.11 -12.88 12.87
N ALA A 40 -18.55 -11.68 12.73
CA ALA A 40 -17.11 -11.48 12.79
C ALA A 40 -16.54 -11.83 14.17
N SER A 41 -17.21 -11.43 15.26
CA SER A 41 -16.78 -11.77 16.61
C SER A 41 -16.85 -13.28 16.90
N ALA A 42 -17.84 -13.98 16.34
CA ALA A 42 -17.90 -15.44 16.40
C ALA A 42 -16.65 -16.10 15.76
N THR A 43 -16.16 -15.55 14.64
CA THR A 43 -14.93 -16.06 13.99
C THR A 43 -13.70 -15.84 14.86
N VAL A 44 -13.62 -14.70 15.56
CA VAL A 44 -12.55 -14.43 16.52
C VAL A 44 -12.62 -15.38 17.72
N SER A 45 -13.82 -15.74 18.16
CA SER A 45 -14.01 -16.77 19.19
C SER A 45 -13.45 -18.12 18.74
N ASP A 46 -13.65 -18.52 17.49
CA ASP A 46 -13.08 -19.77 16.95
C ASP A 46 -11.54 -19.73 16.88
N MET A 47 -10.96 -18.57 16.54
CA MET A 47 -9.50 -18.39 16.61
C MET A 47 -8.97 -18.58 18.04
N SER A 48 -9.71 -18.14 19.06
CA SER A 48 -9.32 -18.36 20.46
C SER A 48 -9.26 -19.86 20.80
N GLN A 49 -10.17 -20.65 20.24
CA GLN A 49 -10.15 -22.11 20.39
C GLN A 49 -8.96 -22.74 19.66
N PHE A 50 -8.56 -22.19 18.51
CA PHE A 50 -7.34 -22.61 17.81
C PHE A 50 -6.09 -22.38 18.66
N CYS A 51 -6.01 -21.24 19.36
CA CYS A 51 -4.91 -20.94 20.29
C CYS A 51 -4.82 -21.95 21.44
N THR A 52 -5.95 -22.46 21.95
CA THR A 52 -5.95 -23.54 22.96
C THR A 52 -5.38 -24.85 22.40
N ARG A 53 -5.59 -25.14 21.12
CA ARG A 53 -5.11 -26.36 20.46
C ARG A 53 -3.66 -26.26 19.97
N GLN A 54 -3.21 -25.07 19.60
CA GLN A 54 -1.86 -24.80 19.08
C GLN A 54 -1.28 -23.53 19.73
N PRO A 55 -0.76 -23.63 20.97
CA PRO A 55 -0.32 -22.47 21.73
C PRO A 55 0.91 -21.78 21.14
N GLU A 56 1.80 -22.53 20.47
CA GLU A 56 3.01 -21.99 19.84
C GLU A 56 2.67 -21.03 18.70
N ALA A 57 1.75 -21.41 17.81
CA ALA A 57 1.30 -20.55 16.71
C ALA A 57 0.67 -19.24 17.22
N CYS A 58 -0.07 -19.31 18.32
CA CYS A 58 -0.67 -18.14 18.94
C CYS A 58 0.38 -17.24 19.62
N GLN A 59 1.41 -17.81 20.25
CA GLN A 59 2.53 -17.03 20.78
C GLN A 59 3.27 -16.28 19.66
N VAL A 60 3.70 -16.99 18.60
CA VAL A 60 4.38 -16.36 17.46
C VAL A 60 3.50 -15.29 16.81
N GLY A 61 2.20 -15.58 16.63
CA GLY A 61 1.23 -14.63 16.10
C GLY A 61 1.10 -13.37 16.97
N SER A 62 1.00 -13.53 18.29
CA SER A 62 0.92 -12.39 19.23
C SER A 62 2.19 -11.53 19.20
N HIS A 63 3.38 -12.14 19.18
CA HIS A 63 4.64 -11.41 19.07
C HIS A 63 4.74 -10.64 17.75
N ALA A 64 4.33 -11.25 16.64
CA ALA A 64 4.29 -10.60 15.33
C ALA A 64 3.32 -9.41 15.33
N LEU A 65 2.12 -9.57 15.90
CA LEU A 65 1.12 -8.50 16.00
C LEU A 65 1.60 -7.35 16.89
N THR A 66 2.21 -7.63 18.04
CA THR A 66 2.78 -6.59 18.92
C THR A 66 3.91 -5.84 18.23
N TYR A 67 4.82 -6.53 17.55
CA TYR A 67 5.90 -5.90 16.82
C TYR A 67 5.37 -5.00 15.69
N LEU A 68 4.43 -5.51 14.89
CA LEU A 68 3.80 -4.75 13.81
C LEU A 68 3.02 -3.55 14.37
N GLY A 69 2.30 -3.71 15.48
CA GLY A 69 1.56 -2.62 16.14
C GLY A 69 2.49 -1.51 16.64
N ASN A 70 3.57 -1.86 17.32
CA ASN A 70 4.57 -0.89 17.78
C ASN A 70 5.22 -0.17 16.60
N LYS A 71 5.56 -0.91 15.53
CA LYS A 71 6.10 -0.33 14.29
C LYS A 71 5.09 0.61 13.63
N ALA A 72 3.80 0.25 13.59
CA ALA A 72 2.75 1.08 13.02
C ALA A 72 2.62 2.41 13.78
N ILE A 73 2.56 2.38 15.11
CA ILE A 73 2.50 3.58 15.94
C ILE A 73 3.75 4.46 15.73
N ALA A 74 4.94 3.86 15.78
CA ALA A 74 6.19 4.57 15.55
C ALA A 74 6.25 5.20 14.15
N SER A 75 5.76 4.50 13.13
CA SER A 75 5.71 5.00 11.76
C SER A 75 4.75 6.18 11.60
N THR A 76 3.59 6.14 12.27
CA THR A 76 2.62 7.25 12.27
C THR A 76 3.20 8.48 12.95
N LYS A 77 3.89 8.31 14.09
CA LYS A 77 4.56 9.41 14.79
C LYS A 77 5.63 10.06 13.92
N TRP A 78 6.51 9.24 13.33
CA TRP A 78 7.56 9.74 12.43
C TRP A 78 6.98 10.48 11.21
N LEU A 79 5.90 9.95 10.63
CA LEU A 79 5.20 10.58 9.51
C LEU A 79 4.61 11.92 9.93
N TYR A 80 3.92 11.94 11.07
CA TYR A 80 3.34 13.17 11.62
C TYR A 80 4.42 14.22 11.88
N GLU A 81 5.54 13.88 12.53
CA GLU A 81 6.64 14.82 12.77
C GLU A 81 7.22 15.37 11.46
N LYS A 82 7.45 14.52 10.46
CA LYS A 82 8.04 14.93 9.18
C LYS A 82 7.13 15.84 8.35
N PHE A 83 5.82 15.59 8.38
CA PHE A 83 4.86 16.37 7.61
C PHE A 83 4.36 17.58 8.39
N ALA A 84 4.09 17.46 9.70
CA ALA A 84 3.70 18.59 10.55
C ALA A 84 4.81 19.65 10.65
N ALA A 85 6.09 19.26 10.66
CA ALA A 85 7.21 20.21 10.59
C ALA A 85 7.30 20.94 9.23
N LYS A 86 6.60 20.47 8.20
CA LYS A 86 6.60 21.05 6.85
C LYS A 86 5.32 21.81 6.51
N THR A 87 4.28 21.73 7.33
CA THR A 87 2.97 22.32 7.05
C THR A 87 2.44 23.10 8.25
N GLU A 88 2.73 24.41 8.29
CA GLU A 88 1.83 25.40 8.87
C GLU A 88 0.64 25.66 7.91
N HIS A 89 -0.17 24.63 7.59
CA HIS A 89 -1.57 24.76 7.14
C HIS A 89 -2.30 23.40 7.14
N PRO A 90 -3.61 23.32 7.47
CA PRO A 90 -4.18 22.14 8.10
C PRO A 90 -4.84 21.14 7.15
N ALA A 91 -4.79 19.88 7.62
CA ALA A 91 -5.75 18.79 7.46
C ALA A 91 -6.23 18.40 6.05
N ALA A 92 -5.66 17.29 5.54
CA ALA A 92 -6.36 16.02 5.32
C ALA A 92 -5.64 15.15 4.27
N ALA A 93 -5.08 14.01 4.68
CA ALA A 93 -5.02 12.80 3.85
C ALA A 93 -4.60 11.58 4.70
N PRO A 94 -5.40 10.50 4.76
CA PRO A 94 -4.95 9.24 5.32
C PRO A 94 -4.01 8.53 4.33
N ALA A 95 -2.87 8.07 4.87
CA ALA A 95 -2.03 6.98 4.38
C ALA A 95 -1.87 6.80 2.85
N LYS A 96 -1.06 7.67 2.23
CA LYS A 96 -0.41 7.38 0.93
C LYS A 96 1.11 7.15 1.07
N ALA A 97 1.58 6.76 2.26
CA ALA A 97 3.00 6.51 2.54
C ALA A 97 3.38 5.02 2.40
N LEU A 98 2.90 4.35 1.34
CA LEU A 98 3.46 3.09 0.84
C LEU A 98 3.26 3.07 -0.68
N ALA A 99 3.81 4.06 -1.36
CA ALA A 99 4.09 4.00 -2.77
C ALA A 99 5.47 4.63 -2.99
N GLU A 100 6.36 3.80 -3.53
CA GLU A 100 7.61 4.20 -4.17
C GLU A 100 8.80 4.59 -3.28
N THR A 101 9.32 3.61 -2.55
CA THR A 101 10.78 3.45 -2.51
C THR A 101 11.10 1.97 -2.48
N ASP A 102 10.76 1.28 -3.56
CA ASP A 102 11.25 -0.07 -3.81
C ASP A 102 11.34 -0.29 -5.32
N SER A 103 12.03 0.63 -6.00
CA SER A 103 12.71 0.21 -7.21
C SER A 103 13.93 -0.57 -6.74
N GLN A 104 13.92 -1.89 -6.94
CA GLN A 104 15.15 -2.70 -6.95
C GLN A 104 16.10 -2.31 -8.10
N ASN A 105 15.99 -1.09 -8.63
CA ASN A 105 16.85 -0.53 -9.65
C ASN A 105 18.16 -0.12 -8.99
N THR A 106 19.18 -0.93 -9.20
CA THR A 106 20.59 -0.57 -8.94
C THR A 106 21.16 0.36 -10.01
N LEU A 107 20.36 0.70 -11.03
CA LEU A 107 20.75 1.61 -12.10
C LEU A 107 20.82 3.03 -11.57
N THR A 108 22.00 3.64 -11.69
CA THR A 108 22.21 5.07 -11.47
C THR A 108 21.74 5.85 -12.69
N GLN A 109 21.45 7.14 -12.52
CA GLN A 109 21.01 7.99 -13.64
C GLN A 109 22.04 8.03 -14.79
N ALA A 110 23.33 7.85 -14.48
CA ALA A 110 24.39 7.74 -15.47
C ALA A 110 24.26 6.49 -16.36
N ASP A 111 23.69 5.39 -15.85
CA ASP A 111 23.50 4.13 -16.58
C ASP A 111 22.37 4.21 -17.61
N THR A 112 21.53 5.24 -17.54
CA THR A 112 20.42 5.45 -18.48
C THR A 112 20.81 6.25 -19.73
N ALA A 113 22.05 6.73 -19.82
CA ALA A 113 22.54 7.43 -21.00
C ALA A 113 22.88 6.45 -22.13
N PRO A 114 22.38 6.62 -23.37
CA PRO A 114 22.71 5.74 -24.48
C PRO A 114 24.20 5.89 -24.87
N ALA A 115 24.99 4.84 -24.64
CA ALA A 115 26.44 4.83 -24.90
C ALA A 115 26.82 4.66 -26.39
N TRP A 116 25.87 4.34 -27.26
CA TRP A 116 26.16 4.14 -28.68
C TRP A 116 26.10 5.45 -29.47
N ARG A 117 27.25 6.11 -29.62
CA ARG A 117 27.50 7.00 -30.76
C ARG A 117 28.41 6.28 -31.75
N GLY A 118 27.87 5.88 -32.90
CA GLY A 118 28.67 5.50 -34.05
C GLY A 118 29.53 6.67 -34.52
N ALA A 119 30.71 6.38 -35.09
CA ALA A 119 31.67 7.38 -35.52
C ALA A 119 31.00 8.45 -36.42
N GLN A 120 31.04 9.72 -36.00
CA GLN A 120 30.63 10.83 -36.87
C GLN A 120 31.67 10.94 -37.99
N PRO A 121 31.28 10.87 -39.28
CA PRO A 121 32.20 11.19 -40.36
C PRO A 121 32.51 12.69 -40.29
N GLN A 122 33.79 13.01 -40.08
CA GLN A 122 34.30 14.37 -40.05
C GLN A 122 34.06 15.04 -41.41
N ARG A 123 33.05 15.91 -41.50
CA ARG A 123 32.81 16.80 -42.66
C ARG A 123 33.84 17.95 -42.72
N GLN A 124 35.11 17.68 -42.38
CA GLN A 124 36.20 18.67 -42.36
C GLN A 124 37.27 18.41 -43.44
N ALA A 125 37.02 17.51 -44.41
CA ALA A 125 37.95 17.25 -45.51
C ALA A 125 37.63 18.00 -46.82
N GLU A 126 36.64 18.92 -46.83
CA GLU A 126 36.27 19.69 -48.03
C GLU A 126 36.81 21.13 -48.02
N ALA A 127 37.83 21.40 -47.19
CA ALA A 127 38.63 22.62 -47.22
C ALA A 127 40.04 22.42 -47.81
N ARG A 128 40.32 21.26 -48.43
CA ARG A 128 41.62 20.95 -49.09
C ARG A 128 41.46 20.53 -50.56
N ARG A 129 40.55 21.17 -51.29
CA ARG A 129 40.52 21.09 -52.76
C ARG A 129 40.38 22.47 -53.39
N SER A 130 41.12 23.43 -52.82
CA SER A 130 41.61 24.61 -53.53
C SER A 130 43.00 24.28 -54.07
N GLN A 131 43.03 23.72 -55.27
CA GLN A 131 44.13 23.76 -56.25
C GLN A 131 43.67 23.06 -57.53
#